data_AF-A0AAD6L8H7-F1
#
_entry.id   AF-A0AAD6L8H7-F1
#
_cell.length_a   1.000
_cell.length_b   1.000
_cell.length_c   1.000
_cell.angle_alpha   90.00
_cell.angle_beta   90.00
_cell.angle_gamma   90.00
#
_symmetry.space_group_name_H-M   'P 1'
#
loop_
_entity.id
_entity.type
_entity.pdbx_description
1 polymer ?
#
loop_
_entity_poly.entity_id
_entity_poly.type
_entity_poly.pdbx_seq_one_letter_code
_entity_poly.pdbx_strand_id
1 'polypeptide(L)'
;MAAMSTRKFLTLNPLSSSPLKQSLLFLSSLNYSTKSSAFGARNKNTATEKLSDIDENDSVPTSGISRPLSEILKELNKKVPDTLVSQRVDNGFSIKYVPWHLVNRIMNLHAPEWSGEVRNITYSPDSKSVSVVYRVTLYGTDAELHRESTGTAALDETGFGDPVQKAEAMAFRRACARFGLGLHLYHEDMC
;
A
#
# COMPACT_ATOMS: atom_id res chain seq x y z
N MET A 1 -32.74 -30.74 54.18
CA MET A 1 -33.55 -29.55 54.53
C MET A 1 -32.56 -28.46 54.97
N ALA A 2 -32.59 -27.31 54.28
CA ALA A 2 -32.03 -25.97 54.54
C ALA A 2 -31.12 -25.74 55.76
N ALA A 3 -30.18 -24.80 55.81
CA ALA A 3 -29.55 -23.83 54.92
C ALA A 3 -28.56 -23.08 55.84
N MET A 4 -27.44 -22.56 55.34
CA MET A 4 -26.81 -21.40 56.00
C MET A 4 -26.15 -20.51 54.96
N SER A 5 -26.84 -19.40 54.71
CA SER A 5 -26.36 -18.18 54.07
C SER A 5 -25.52 -17.39 55.08
N THR A 6 -24.46 -16.70 54.62
CA THR A 6 -24.42 -15.22 54.50
C THR A 6 -22.96 -14.68 54.44
N ARG A 7 -22.68 -13.99 53.32
CA ARG A 7 -21.76 -12.85 53.05
C ARG A 7 -20.41 -12.74 53.77
N LYS A 8 -19.35 -12.57 52.97
CA LYS A 8 -18.15 -11.79 53.35
C LYS A 8 -18.01 -10.54 52.50
N PHE A 9 -17.69 -9.47 53.20
CA PHE A 9 -17.58 -8.08 52.77
C PHE A 9 -16.32 -7.83 51.93
N LEU A 10 -16.45 -6.85 51.03
CA LEU A 10 -15.39 -6.18 50.29
C LEU A 10 -14.46 -5.44 51.26
N THR A 11 -13.14 -5.54 51.05
CA THR A 11 -12.17 -4.56 51.53
C THR A 11 -11.19 -4.21 50.40
N LEU A 12 -11.04 -2.90 50.22
CA LEU A 12 -10.25 -2.20 49.21
C LEU A 12 -8.77 -2.21 49.61
N ASN A 13 -7.86 -2.28 48.62
CA ASN A 13 -6.45 -1.91 48.80
C ASN A 13 -6.07 -0.74 47.88
N PRO A 14 -5.09 0.10 48.29
CA PRO A 14 -5.03 1.50 47.92
C PRO A 14 -4.08 1.82 46.75
N LEU A 15 -4.25 3.05 46.27
CA LEU A 15 -3.51 3.75 45.22
C LEU A 15 -1.99 3.51 45.24
N SER A 16 -1.44 3.21 44.07
CA SER A 16 -0.05 3.46 43.69
C SER A 16 -0.03 4.38 42.47
N SER A 17 0.64 5.52 42.65
CA SER A 17 0.75 6.67 41.77
C SER A 17 1.81 6.52 40.67
N SER A 18 1.39 6.78 39.42
CA SER A 18 2.13 7.40 38.26
C SER A 18 3.50 6.80 37.80
N PRO A 19 4.02 7.10 36.58
CA PRO A 19 3.68 8.20 35.68
C PRO A 19 3.45 7.86 34.20
N LEU A 20 2.85 8.83 33.50
CA LEU A 20 2.83 8.95 32.05
C LEU A 20 4.26 8.81 31.48
N LYS A 21 4.42 7.96 30.48
CA LYS A 21 5.51 8.07 29.50
C LYS A 21 4.93 8.51 28.17
N GLN A 22 5.08 9.80 27.89
CA GLN A 22 4.99 10.34 26.54
C GLN A 22 6.13 9.74 25.73
N SER A 23 5.78 8.84 24.81
CA SER A 23 6.73 8.28 23.85
C SER A 23 6.83 9.21 22.65
N LEU A 24 7.80 10.13 22.69
CA LEU A 24 8.30 10.82 21.52
C LEU A 24 9.10 9.81 20.69
N LEU A 25 8.55 9.37 19.55
CA LEU A 25 9.33 8.66 18.53
C LEU A 25 9.55 9.59 17.35
N PHE A 26 10.81 10.05 17.31
CA PHE A 26 11.56 10.71 16.26
C PHE A 26 11.14 10.33 14.83
N LEU A 27 10.83 11.33 14.01
CA LEU A 27 10.93 11.21 12.56
C LEU A 27 12.41 11.00 12.22
N SER A 28 12.76 9.79 11.79
CA SER A 28 13.99 9.55 11.05
C SER A 28 13.68 9.70 9.56
N SER A 29 14.24 10.75 8.94
CA SER A 29 14.26 10.90 7.50
C SER A 29 15.12 9.77 6.90
N LEU A 30 14.48 8.84 6.19
CA LEU A 30 15.22 7.91 5.34
C LEU A 30 15.71 8.68 4.11
N ASN A 31 16.96 9.13 4.17
CA ASN A 31 17.70 9.57 2.99
C ASN A 31 18.06 8.34 2.16
N TYR A 32 17.37 8.13 1.04
CA TYR A 32 17.76 7.12 0.06
C TYR A 32 18.92 7.66 -0.78
N SER A 33 20.15 7.26 -0.41
CA SER A 33 21.35 7.53 -1.19
C SER A 33 21.42 6.57 -2.38
N THR A 34 21.26 7.10 -3.59
CA THR A 34 21.47 6.38 -4.84
C THR A 34 22.98 6.29 -5.12
N LYS A 35 23.55 5.08 -5.00
CA LYS A 35 24.89 4.78 -5.49
C LYS A 35 24.79 4.36 -6.96
N SER A 36 25.15 5.24 -7.88
CA SER A 36 25.46 4.84 -9.26
C SER A 36 26.95 4.50 -9.37
N SER A 37 27.21 3.32 -9.94
CA SER A 37 28.53 2.86 -10.32
C SER A 37 28.97 3.51 -11.63
N ALA A 38 30.19 4.06 -11.69
CA ALA A 38 30.87 4.28 -12.95
C ALA A 38 32.38 4.04 -12.80
N PHE A 39 32.88 3.17 -13.68
CA PHE A 39 34.27 2.82 -13.89
C PHE A 39 35.08 3.99 -14.47
N GLY A 40 36.34 4.11 -14.06
CA GLY A 40 37.46 4.26 -15.00
C GLY A 40 38.02 5.65 -15.33
N ALA A 41 39.27 5.85 -14.88
CA ALA A 41 40.42 6.44 -15.60
C ALA A 41 40.67 7.98 -15.64
N ARG A 42 41.68 8.37 -14.84
CA ARG A 42 42.98 8.96 -15.25
C ARG A 42 43.07 10.34 -15.95
N ASN A 43 43.34 11.35 -15.11
CA ASN A 43 44.52 12.27 -15.06
C ASN A 43 44.70 13.50 -16.00
N LYS A 44 45.12 14.59 -15.33
CA LYS A 44 45.89 15.81 -15.71
C LYS A 44 45.20 17.12 -16.18
N ASN A 45 45.24 18.08 -15.23
CA ASN A 45 45.83 19.43 -15.29
C ASN A 45 45.20 20.60 -16.09
N THR A 46 45.04 21.70 -15.33
CA THR A 46 45.33 23.14 -15.59
C THR A 46 44.35 24.06 -16.36
N ALA A 47 44.08 25.18 -15.67
CA ALA A 47 43.94 26.58 -16.14
C ALA A 47 42.57 27.08 -16.67
N THR A 48 41.93 27.87 -15.79
CA THR A 48 41.36 29.22 -15.95
C THR A 48 40.50 29.63 -17.18
N GLU A 49 39.36 30.24 -16.82
CA GLU A 49 38.52 31.22 -17.55
C GLU A 49 37.61 30.76 -18.70
N LYS A 50 36.28 30.85 -18.49
CA LYS A 50 35.47 32.01 -18.91
C LYS A 50 33.99 31.83 -18.55
N LEU A 51 33.41 32.93 -18.07
CA LEU A 51 31.96 33.19 -17.96
C LEU A 51 31.35 33.28 -19.37
N SER A 52 30.28 32.53 -19.63
CA SER A 52 29.20 32.90 -20.56
C SER A 52 28.04 31.91 -20.46
N ASP A 53 26.86 32.45 -20.15
CA ASP A 53 25.52 31.96 -20.52
C ASP A 53 25.11 30.57 -20.03
N ILE A 54 24.54 30.53 -18.82
CA ILE A 54 23.65 29.43 -18.41
C ILE A 54 22.23 29.89 -18.74
N ASP A 55 21.68 29.32 -19.80
CA ASP A 55 20.27 29.37 -20.15
C ASP A 55 19.39 29.13 -18.91
N GLU A 56 18.56 30.12 -18.59
CA GLU A 56 17.45 30.00 -17.65
C GLU A 56 16.36 29.10 -18.24
N ASN A 57 16.55 27.78 -18.27
CA ASN A 57 15.42 26.85 -18.35
C ASN A 57 15.75 25.42 -17.88
N ASP A 58 16.48 25.26 -16.78
CA ASP A 58 16.46 24.00 -16.06
C ASP A 58 15.30 24.05 -15.04
N SER A 59 14.09 24.08 -15.60
CA SER A 59 12.90 23.70 -14.84
C SER A 59 13.08 22.22 -14.50
N VAL A 60 13.73 21.94 -13.38
CA VAL A 60 13.55 20.67 -12.66
C VAL A 60 12.04 20.47 -12.65
N PRO A 61 11.48 19.43 -13.31
CA PRO A 61 10.07 19.18 -13.22
C PRO A 61 9.88 18.73 -11.77
N THR A 62 9.60 19.70 -10.90
CA THR A 62 8.96 19.42 -9.63
C THR A 62 7.67 18.77 -10.08
N SER A 63 7.66 17.44 -10.05
CA SER A 63 6.58 16.63 -10.58
C SER A 63 5.47 16.66 -9.53
N GLY A 64 5.03 17.87 -9.18
CA GLY A 64 3.74 18.08 -8.58
C GLY A 64 2.75 17.48 -9.57
N ILE A 65 2.04 16.46 -9.10
CA ILE A 65 0.87 15.82 -9.70
C ILE A 65 0.60 16.33 -11.12
N SER A 66 1.09 15.62 -12.14
CA SER A 66 1.21 16.20 -13.48
C SER A 66 0.00 15.98 -14.39
N ARG A 67 -1.04 15.26 -13.92
CA ARG A 67 -2.19 14.87 -14.73
C ARG A 67 -3.52 15.10 -13.99
N PRO A 68 -4.60 15.47 -14.71
CA PRO A 68 -5.93 15.50 -14.13
C PRO A 68 -6.38 14.08 -13.78
N LEU A 69 -7.21 13.95 -12.76
CA LEU A 69 -7.68 12.66 -12.26
C LEU A 69 -8.41 11.86 -13.35
N SER A 70 -9.14 12.54 -14.23
CA SER A 70 -9.83 11.91 -15.36
C SER A 70 -8.89 11.16 -16.33
N GLU A 71 -7.70 11.71 -16.60
CA GLU A 71 -6.70 11.07 -17.46
C GLU A 71 -6.10 9.83 -16.77
N ILE A 72 -5.78 9.95 -15.49
CA ILE A 72 -5.28 8.83 -14.67
C ILE A 72 -6.28 7.67 -14.69
N LEU A 73 -7.56 7.97 -14.42
CA LEU A 73 -8.61 6.95 -14.41
C LEU A 73 -8.80 6.33 -15.80
N LYS A 74 -8.71 7.12 -16.87
CA LYS A 74 -8.80 6.60 -18.24
C LYS A 74 -7.68 5.60 -18.54
N GLU A 75 -6.45 5.89 -18.11
CA GLU A 75 -5.33 4.98 -18.27
C GLU A 75 -5.47 3.71 -17.42
N LEU A 76 -5.88 3.83 -16.16
CA LEU A 76 -6.09 2.68 -15.27
C LEU A 76 -7.24 1.76 -15.72
N ASN A 77 -8.24 2.29 -16.44
CA ASN A 77 -9.35 1.49 -17.00
C ASN A 77 -8.98 0.70 -18.27
N LYS A 78 -7.79 0.91 -18.85
CA LYS A 78 -7.35 0.10 -19.99
C LYS A 78 -7.23 -1.37 -19.59
N LYS A 79 -7.49 -2.26 -20.54
CA LYS A 79 -7.29 -3.70 -20.33
C LYS A 79 -5.83 -3.97 -19.98
N VAL A 80 -5.64 -4.83 -18.98
CA VAL A 80 -4.31 -5.29 -18.58
C VAL A 80 -3.90 -6.37 -19.58
N PRO A 81 -2.72 -6.28 -20.20
CA PRO A 81 -2.25 -7.32 -21.12
C PRO A 81 -2.23 -8.69 -20.44
N ASP A 82 -2.63 -9.74 -21.16
CA ASP A 82 -2.69 -11.12 -20.65
C ASP A 82 -1.34 -11.61 -20.11
N THR A 83 -0.22 -11.05 -20.60
CA THR A 83 1.13 -11.36 -20.11
C THR A 83 1.36 -10.95 -18.65
N LEU A 84 0.56 -10.02 -18.13
CA LEU A 84 0.61 -9.55 -16.74
C LEU A 84 -0.47 -10.21 -15.86
N VAL A 85 -1.32 -11.04 -16.46
CA VAL A 85 -2.38 -11.76 -15.77
C VAL A 85 -1.87 -13.14 -15.36
N SER A 86 -2.10 -13.50 -14.11
CA SER A 86 -1.84 -14.83 -13.57
C SER A 86 -3.16 -15.55 -13.33
N GLN A 87 -3.08 -16.88 -13.35
CA GLN A 87 -4.22 -17.75 -13.13
C GLN A 87 -3.94 -18.62 -11.91
N ARG A 88 -4.90 -18.69 -10.99
CA ARG A 88 -4.87 -19.63 -9.86
C ARG A 88 -6.09 -20.52 -9.90
N VAL A 89 -5.95 -21.74 -9.42
CA VAL A 89 -7.08 -22.65 -9.22
C VAL A 89 -7.52 -22.52 -7.76
N ASP A 90 -8.78 -22.18 -7.55
CA ASP A 90 -9.40 -22.02 -6.24
C ASP A 90 -10.71 -22.82 -6.25
N ASN A 91 -10.80 -23.85 -5.39
CA ASN A 91 -11.95 -24.75 -5.31
C ASN A 91 -12.41 -25.35 -6.67
N GLY A 92 -11.46 -25.65 -7.56
CA GLY A 92 -11.74 -26.21 -8.89
C GLY A 92 -12.10 -25.16 -9.96
N PHE A 93 -12.24 -23.89 -9.58
CA PHE A 93 -12.44 -22.78 -10.51
C PHE A 93 -11.11 -22.10 -10.83
N SER A 94 -10.87 -21.84 -12.10
CA SER A 94 -9.76 -21.01 -12.54
C SER A 94 -10.12 -19.54 -12.34
N ILE A 95 -9.38 -18.84 -11.49
CA ILE A 95 -9.52 -17.41 -11.26
C ILE A 95 -8.32 -16.69 -11.86
N LYS A 96 -8.58 -15.78 -12.79
CA LYS A 96 -7.58 -14.83 -13.31
C LYS A 96 -7.42 -13.65 -12.36
N TYR A 97 -6.18 -13.20 -12.16
CA TYR A 97 -5.86 -12.03 -11.34
C TYR A 97 -4.55 -11.39 -11.77
N VAL A 98 -4.38 -10.11 -11.47
CA VAL A 98 -3.08 -9.42 -11.62
C VAL A 98 -2.32 -9.53 -10.30
N PRO A 99 -1.09 -10.09 -10.26
CA PRO A 99 -0.26 -10.08 -9.06
C PRO A 99 -0.07 -8.67 -8.46
N TRP A 100 -0.01 -8.57 -7.13
CA TRP A 100 0.02 -7.27 -6.42
C TRP A 100 1.19 -6.37 -6.84
N HIS A 101 2.37 -6.94 -7.10
CA HIS A 101 3.55 -6.18 -7.50
C HIS A 101 3.42 -5.59 -8.91
N LEU A 102 2.65 -6.24 -9.80
CA LEU A 102 2.32 -5.70 -11.12
C LEU A 102 1.29 -4.57 -11.02
N VAL A 103 0.29 -4.72 -10.15
CA VAL A 103 -0.64 -3.62 -9.81
C VAL A 103 0.14 -2.40 -9.32
N ASN A 104 1.09 -2.60 -8.40
CA ASN A 104 1.97 -1.54 -7.91
C ASN A 104 2.76 -0.86 -9.03
N ARG A 105 3.32 -1.64 -9.97
CA ARG A 105 4.04 -1.09 -11.13
C ARG A 105 3.13 -0.28 -12.07
N ILE A 106 1.90 -0.73 -12.29
CA ILE A 106 0.92 -0.02 -13.13
C ILE A 106 0.51 1.29 -12.46
N MET A 107 0.27 1.28 -11.14
CA MET A 107 -0.01 2.49 -10.36
C MET A 107 1.13 3.50 -10.47
N ASN A 108 2.38 3.08 -10.24
CA ASN A 108 3.55 3.95 -10.39
C ASN A 108 3.71 4.54 -11.80
N LEU A 109 3.28 3.81 -12.84
CA LEU A 109 3.37 4.26 -14.23
C LEU A 109 2.35 5.36 -14.55
N HIS A 110 1.11 5.21 -14.08
CA HIS A 110 0.01 6.09 -14.47
C HIS A 110 -0.33 7.17 -13.45
N ALA A 111 0.00 6.94 -12.18
CA ALA A 111 -0.31 7.81 -11.06
C ALA A 111 0.86 7.82 -10.06
N PRO A 112 2.06 8.33 -10.41
CA PRO A 112 3.27 8.22 -9.58
C PRO A 112 3.11 8.73 -8.15
N GLU A 113 2.20 9.69 -7.94
CA GLU A 113 1.93 10.31 -6.64
C GLU A 113 0.95 9.52 -5.75
N TRP A 114 0.43 8.38 -6.20
CA TRP A 114 -0.56 7.61 -5.45
C TRP A 114 -0.05 7.19 -4.06
N SER A 115 -0.97 7.08 -3.11
CA SER A 115 -0.67 6.58 -1.77
C SER A 115 -1.58 5.41 -1.39
N GLY A 116 -1.04 4.52 -0.57
CA GLY A 116 -1.75 3.36 -0.05
C GLY A 116 -1.53 3.24 1.45
N GLU A 117 -2.59 3.02 2.21
CA GLU A 117 -2.50 2.83 3.66
C GLU A 117 -3.44 1.72 4.15
N VAL A 118 -2.98 1.00 5.17
CA VAL A 118 -3.81 0.07 5.93
C VAL A 118 -4.64 0.87 6.92
N ARG A 119 -5.97 0.83 6.76
CA ARG A 119 -6.93 1.54 7.62
C ARG A 119 -7.25 0.77 8.89
N ASN A 120 -7.37 -0.55 8.76
CA ASN A 120 -7.73 -1.41 9.87
C ASN A 120 -7.26 -2.85 9.63
N ILE A 121 -6.93 -3.54 10.72
CA ILE A 121 -6.62 -4.97 10.74
C ILE A 121 -7.49 -5.59 11.84
N THR A 122 -8.38 -6.49 11.45
CA THR A 122 -9.31 -7.17 12.35
C THR A 122 -9.08 -8.67 12.29
N TYR A 123 -8.70 -9.26 13.41
CA TYR A 123 -8.69 -10.71 13.57
C TYR A 123 -10.10 -11.22 13.86
N SER A 124 -10.46 -12.36 13.28
CA SER A 124 -11.76 -12.95 13.56
C SER A 124 -11.84 -13.45 15.01
N PRO A 125 -13.02 -13.44 15.65
CA PRO A 125 -13.17 -13.86 17.06
C PRO A 125 -12.73 -15.31 17.31
N ASP A 126 -12.85 -16.16 16.30
CA ASP A 126 -12.42 -17.55 16.32
C ASP A 126 -10.92 -17.74 16.05
N SER A 127 -10.17 -16.65 15.83
CA SER A 127 -8.74 -16.66 15.53
C SER A 127 -8.38 -17.53 14.32
N LYS A 128 -9.27 -17.66 13.35
CA LYS A 128 -9.03 -18.44 12.12
C LYS A 128 -8.66 -17.58 10.92
N SER A 129 -8.97 -16.29 10.95
CA SER A 129 -8.74 -15.40 9.82
C SER A 129 -8.38 -13.99 10.26
N VAL A 130 -7.76 -13.26 9.35
CA VAL A 130 -7.48 -11.84 9.49
C VAL A 130 -8.05 -11.09 8.29
N SER A 131 -8.74 -9.99 8.58
CA SER A 131 -9.29 -9.08 7.58
C SER A 131 -8.59 -7.74 7.63
N VAL A 132 -8.15 -7.26 6.48
CA VAL A 132 -7.46 -5.97 6.32
C VAL A 132 -8.33 -5.04 5.49
N VAL A 133 -8.50 -3.81 5.97
CA VAL A 133 -9.09 -2.71 5.20
C VAL A 133 -7.96 -1.85 4.65
N TYR A 134 -7.90 -1.70 3.34
CA TYR A 134 -6.86 -0.93 2.66
C TYR A 134 -7.49 0.22 1.88
N ARG A 135 -6.89 1.41 1.99
CA ARG A 135 -7.26 2.61 1.25
C ARG A 135 -6.20 2.92 0.22
N VAL A 136 -6.62 3.14 -1.03
CA VAL A 136 -5.78 3.69 -2.09
C VAL A 136 -6.29 5.08 -2.41
N THR A 137 -5.39 6.04 -2.46
CA THR A 137 -5.66 7.43 -2.81
C THR A 137 -4.89 7.80 -4.07
N LEU A 138 -5.60 8.37 -5.03
CA LEU A 138 -5.04 8.98 -6.24
C LEU A 138 -5.07 10.50 -6.08
N TYR A 139 -4.00 11.14 -6.52
CA TYR A 139 -3.89 12.59 -6.57
C TYR A 139 -3.87 13.01 -8.05
N GLY A 140 -4.83 13.86 -8.43
CA GLY A 140 -4.86 14.57 -9.70
C GLY A 140 -4.66 16.07 -9.46
N THR A 141 -4.35 16.81 -10.53
CA THR A 141 -4.20 18.28 -10.46
C THR A 141 -5.48 18.99 -10.01
N ASP A 142 -6.62 18.36 -10.27
CA ASP A 142 -7.97 18.86 -10.07
C ASP A 142 -8.64 18.33 -8.80
N ALA A 143 -8.35 17.09 -8.40
CA ALA A 143 -8.97 16.43 -7.25
C ALA A 143 -8.11 15.31 -6.65
N GLU A 144 -8.35 15.03 -5.37
CA GLU A 144 -7.93 13.79 -4.70
C GLU A 144 -9.12 12.82 -4.65
N LEU A 145 -8.87 11.54 -4.92
CA LEU A 145 -9.89 10.49 -4.85
C LEU A 145 -9.36 9.25 -4.15
N HIS A 146 -10.07 8.78 -3.13
CA HIS A 146 -9.74 7.55 -2.42
C HIS A 146 -10.81 6.48 -2.61
N ARG A 147 -10.39 5.22 -2.63
CA ARG A 147 -11.26 4.04 -2.62
C ARG A 147 -10.71 3.02 -1.64
N GLU A 148 -11.61 2.42 -0.88
CA GLU A 148 -11.25 1.42 0.13
C GLU A 148 -11.74 0.04 -0.28
N SER A 149 -11.01 -0.99 0.15
CA SER A 149 -11.41 -2.38 0.00
C SER A 149 -10.98 -3.22 1.19
N THR A 150 -11.57 -4.40 1.28
CA THR A 150 -11.20 -5.43 2.23
C THR A 150 -10.59 -6.65 1.55
N GLY A 151 -9.71 -7.32 2.29
CA GLY A 151 -9.17 -8.64 1.98
C GLY A 151 -9.11 -9.47 3.25
N THR A 152 -9.42 -10.76 3.14
CA THR A 152 -9.50 -11.68 4.29
C THR A 152 -8.69 -12.94 4.00
N ALA A 153 -7.68 -13.22 4.80
CA ALA A 153 -6.86 -14.42 4.68
C ALA A 153 -7.07 -15.32 5.90
N ALA A 154 -7.00 -16.63 5.69
CA ALA A 154 -7.01 -17.58 6.80
C ALA A 154 -5.62 -17.65 7.45
N LEU A 155 -5.57 -17.86 8.77
CA LEU A 155 -4.32 -17.93 9.53
C LEU A 155 -3.60 -19.28 9.31
N ASP A 156 -4.34 -20.31 8.92
CA ASP A 156 -3.85 -21.66 8.62
C ASP A 156 -3.54 -21.89 7.14
N GLU A 157 -3.74 -20.89 6.27
CA GLU A 157 -3.53 -21.02 4.84
C GLU A 157 -2.05 -21.28 4.50
N THR A 158 -1.74 -22.50 4.07
CA THR A 158 -0.40 -22.89 3.64
C THR A 158 -0.02 -22.13 2.36
N GLY A 159 1.03 -21.32 2.43
CA GLY A 159 1.54 -20.55 1.29
C GLY A 159 2.59 -19.54 1.71
N PHE A 160 3.15 -18.82 0.73
CA PHE A 160 4.14 -17.78 0.99
C PHE A 160 3.50 -16.50 1.54
N GLY A 161 4.18 -15.86 2.50
CA GLY A 161 3.76 -14.62 3.14
C GLY A 161 2.91 -14.84 4.39
N ASP A 162 2.93 -13.86 5.29
CA ASP A 162 2.08 -13.90 6.47
C ASP A 162 0.60 -13.63 6.11
N PRO A 163 -0.37 -14.05 6.95
CA PRO A 163 -1.80 -13.84 6.66
C PRO A 163 -2.18 -12.36 6.48
N VAL A 164 -1.51 -11.44 7.17
CA VAL A 164 -1.78 -10.01 7.06
C VAL A 164 -1.34 -9.48 5.69
N GLN A 165 -0.16 -9.83 5.22
CA GLN A 165 0.39 -9.51 3.90
C GLN A 165 -0.50 -10.08 2.79
N LYS A 166 -1.00 -11.31 2.95
CA LYS A 166 -1.97 -11.90 2.00
C LYS A 166 -3.25 -11.09 1.95
N ALA A 167 -3.83 -10.79 3.11
CA ALA A 167 -5.06 -10.01 3.23
C ALA A 167 -4.89 -8.58 2.69
N GLU A 168 -3.78 -7.93 3.00
CA GLU A 168 -3.40 -6.61 2.50
C GLU A 168 -3.27 -6.62 0.97
N ALA A 169 -2.51 -7.57 0.42
CA ALA A 169 -2.33 -7.68 -1.02
C ALA A 169 -3.66 -7.90 -1.75
N MET A 170 -4.59 -8.65 -1.17
CA MET A 170 -5.94 -8.79 -1.72
C MET A 170 -6.75 -7.49 -1.65
N ALA A 171 -6.72 -6.83 -0.48
CA ALA A 171 -7.41 -5.56 -0.27
C ALA A 171 -6.89 -4.49 -1.25
N PHE A 172 -5.57 -4.36 -1.39
CA PHE A 172 -4.91 -3.45 -2.32
C PHE A 172 -5.38 -3.66 -3.77
N ARG A 173 -5.31 -4.89 -4.30
CA ARG A 173 -5.76 -5.19 -5.66
C ARG A 173 -7.23 -4.84 -5.89
N ARG A 174 -8.09 -5.14 -4.92
CA ARG A 174 -9.53 -4.83 -4.99
C ARG A 174 -9.81 -3.32 -4.84
N ALA A 175 -8.99 -2.59 -4.10
CA ALA A 175 -9.08 -1.13 -4.03
C ALA A 175 -8.69 -0.51 -5.39
N CYS A 176 -7.60 -0.99 -6.01
CA CYS A 176 -7.21 -0.59 -7.37
C CYS A 176 -8.29 -0.92 -8.42
N ALA A 177 -8.96 -2.07 -8.29
CA ALA A 177 -10.06 -2.43 -9.19
C ALA A 177 -11.25 -1.46 -9.14
N ARG A 178 -11.49 -0.80 -7.99
CA ARG A 178 -12.51 0.26 -7.89
C ARG A 178 -12.17 1.52 -8.68
N PHE A 179 -10.92 1.70 -9.08
CA PHE A 179 -10.49 2.74 -10.02
C PHE A 179 -10.51 2.27 -11.49
N GLY A 180 -10.81 0.99 -11.74
CA GLY A 180 -10.85 0.39 -13.08
C GLY A 180 -9.74 -0.62 -13.37
N LEU A 181 -8.68 -0.62 -12.57
CA LEU A 181 -7.50 -1.45 -12.84
C LEU A 181 -7.81 -2.95 -12.66
N GLY A 182 -7.74 -3.69 -13.76
CA GLY A 182 -8.03 -5.14 -13.76
C GLY A 182 -9.52 -5.47 -13.60
N LEU A 183 -10.41 -4.49 -13.74
CA LEU A 183 -11.87 -4.69 -13.57
C LEU A 183 -12.47 -5.64 -14.63
N HIS A 184 -11.89 -5.68 -15.84
CA HIS A 184 -12.28 -6.60 -16.92
C HIS A 184 -12.18 -8.08 -16.51
N LEU A 185 -11.22 -8.44 -15.64
CA LEU A 185 -11.02 -9.81 -15.18
C LEU A 185 -12.20 -10.36 -14.36
N TYR A 186 -13.08 -9.50 -13.82
CA TYR A 186 -14.28 -9.93 -13.09
C TYR A 186 -15.46 -10.28 -14.01
N HIS A 187 -15.40 -9.89 -15.29
CA HIS A 187 -16.50 -10.03 -16.23
C HIS A 187 -16.18 -10.97 -17.40
N GLU A 188 -14.90 -11.23 -17.67
CA GLU A 188 -14.47 -12.05 -18.80
C GLU A 188 -14.84 -13.55 -18.71
N ASP A 189 -15.38 -14.00 -17.57
CA ASP A 189 -15.80 -15.39 -17.33
C ASP A 189 -17.34 -15.58 -17.23
N MET A 190 -18.15 -14.62 -17.70
CA MET A 190 -19.63 -14.73 -17.75
C MET A 190 -20.20 -15.00 -19.16
N CYS A 191 -19.42 -15.60 -20.07
CA CYS A 191 -19.91 -16.09 -21.36
C CYS A 191 -19.34 -17.48 -21.68
#